data_AF-A0A940V721-F1
#
_entry.id   AF-A0A940V721-F1
#
_cell.length_a   1.000
_cell.length_b   1.000
_cell.length_c   1.000
_cell.angle_alpha   90.00
_cell.angle_beta   90.00
_cell.angle_gamma   90.00
#
_symmetry.space_group_name_H-M   'P 1'
#
loop_
_entity.id
_entity.type
_entity.pdbx_description
1 polymer ?
#
loop_
_entity_poly.entity_id
_entity_poly.type
_entity_poly.pdbx_seq_one_letter_code
_entity_poly.pdbx_strand_id
1 'polypeptide(L)'
;MPHAAAALTWLAAQPTVDGQRLGVMGFSWGGIMTVYLASEIVQERLGKDVPTPAAFAPLYPLCSNIRAVSKIPRNPFYNTYTRMRAVPMLIQVGTRDAFEEGERPCDALIAMWPTAARELTDRALH
;
A
#
# COMPACT_ATOMS: atom_id res chain seq x y z
N MET A 1 -7.77 -7.89 -5.70
CA MET A 1 -6.88 -8.64 -4.76
C MET A 1 -7.72 -9.58 -3.92
N PRO A 2 -8.28 -10.65 -4.50
CA PRO A 2 -9.25 -11.51 -3.81
C PRO A 2 -8.63 -12.29 -2.62
N HIS A 3 -7.38 -12.73 -2.74
CA HIS A 3 -6.71 -13.47 -1.66
C HIS A 3 -6.46 -12.62 -0.42
N ALA A 4 -6.02 -11.37 -0.59
CA ALA A 4 -5.83 -10.44 0.53
C ALA A 4 -7.17 -10.14 1.25
N ALA A 5 -8.24 -9.92 0.48
CA ALA A 5 -9.57 -9.72 1.04
C ALA A 5 -10.04 -10.93 1.86
N ALA A 6 -9.94 -12.15 1.30
CA ALA A 6 -10.32 -13.37 1.99
C ALA A 6 -9.49 -13.59 3.27
N ALA A 7 -8.18 -13.35 3.22
CA ALA A 7 -7.30 -13.46 4.38
C ALA A 7 -7.67 -12.46 5.49
N LEU A 8 -7.94 -11.19 5.14
CA LEU A 8 -8.35 -10.18 6.10
C LEU A 8 -9.68 -10.53 6.77
N THR A 9 -10.68 -10.93 5.98
CA THR A 9 -11.99 -11.36 6.49
C THR A 9 -11.85 -12.58 7.40
N TRP A 10 -11.06 -13.58 6.99
CA TRP A 10 -10.84 -14.77 7.82
C TRP A 10 -10.12 -14.43 9.13
N LEU A 11 -9.06 -13.62 9.08
CA LEU A 11 -8.31 -13.19 10.28
C LEU A 11 -9.20 -12.43 11.25
N ALA A 12 -10.03 -11.49 10.77
CA ALA A 12 -10.92 -10.72 11.61
C ALA A 12 -12.00 -11.56 12.32
N ALA A 13 -12.30 -12.76 11.80
CA ALA A 13 -13.27 -13.68 12.40
C ALA A 13 -12.65 -14.62 13.45
N GLN A 14 -11.32 -14.63 13.63
CA GLN A 14 -10.68 -15.53 14.59
C GLN A 14 -10.84 -15.01 16.03
N PRO A 15 -11.21 -15.86 17.00
CA PRO A 15 -11.50 -15.42 18.37
C PRO A 15 -10.28 -14.87 19.12
N THR A 16 -9.07 -15.16 18.65
CA THR A 16 -7.81 -14.72 19.23
C THR A 16 -7.16 -13.54 18.50
N VAL A 17 -7.84 -12.98 17.49
CA VAL A 17 -7.34 -11.88 16.66
C VAL A 17 -8.21 -10.65 16.86
N ASP A 18 -7.59 -9.52 17.17
CA ASP A 18 -8.28 -8.22 17.14
C ASP A 18 -8.42 -7.76 15.68
N GLY A 19 -9.62 -7.96 15.11
CA GLY A 19 -9.93 -7.57 13.74
C GLY A 19 -9.79 -6.06 13.44
N GLN A 20 -9.73 -5.21 14.46
CA GLN A 20 -9.51 -3.76 14.30
C GLN A 20 -8.02 -3.39 14.27
N ARG A 21 -7.11 -4.34 14.48
CA ARG A 21 -5.65 -4.13 14.53
C ARG A 21 -4.88 -4.94 13.48
N LEU A 22 -5.54 -5.30 12.38
CA LEU A 22 -4.90 -6.01 11.28
C LEU A 22 -3.97 -5.08 10.50
N GLY A 23 -2.72 -5.52 10.28
CA GLY A 23 -1.77 -4.86 9.38
C GLY A 23 -1.54 -5.69 8.11
N VAL A 24 -1.08 -5.04 7.04
CA VAL A 24 -0.67 -5.74 5.81
C VAL A 24 0.76 -5.38 5.47
N MET A 25 1.56 -6.41 5.17
CA MET A 25 2.92 -6.28 4.70
C MET A 25 3.13 -7.15 3.47
N GLY A 26 4.15 -6.82 2.68
CA GLY A 26 4.48 -7.60 1.50
C GLY A 26 5.82 -7.20 0.90
N PHE A 27 6.43 -8.16 0.23
CA PHE A 27 7.77 -8.05 -0.34
C PHE A 27 7.68 -7.90 -1.86
N SER A 28 8.46 -7.01 -2.47
CA SER A 28 8.52 -6.86 -3.94
C SER A 28 7.13 -6.57 -4.55
N TRP A 29 6.65 -7.42 -5.45
CA TRP A 29 5.26 -7.43 -5.95
C TRP A 29 4.21 -7.43 -4.83
N GLY A 30 4.44 -8.16 -3.75
CA GLY A 30 3.59 -8.12 -2.55
C GLY A 30 3.64 -6.76 -1.86
N GLY A 31 4.79 -6.07 -1.90
CA GLY A 31 4.93 -4.69 -1.44
C GLY A 31 4.13 -3.73 -2.31
N ILE A 32 4.16 -3.92 -3.64
CA ILE A 32 3.33 -3.16 -4.58
C ILE A 32 1.85 -3.34 -4.27
N MET A 33 1.40 -4.59 -4.06
CA MET A 33 0.01 -4.87 -3.66
C MET A 33 -0.35 -4.26 -2.31
N THR A 34 0.59 -4.26 -1.35
CA THR A 34 0.41 -3.62 -0.03
C THR A 34 0.18 -2.11 -0.16
N VAL A 35 0.93 -1.42 -1.01
CA VAL A 35 0.69 0.01 -1.31
C VAL A 35 -0.68 0.22 -1.93
N TYR A 36 -1.06 -0.56 -2.95
CA TYR A 36 -2.37 -0.40 -3.57
C TYR A 36 -3.52 -0.67 -2.60
N LEU A 37 -3.39 -1.62 -1.68
CA LEU A 37 -4.41 -1.94 -0.69
C LEU A 37 -4.65 -0.79 0.31
N ALA A 38 -3.69 0.11 0.48
CA ALA A 38 -3.85 1.32 1.27
C ALA A 38 -4.72 2.40 0.61
N SER A 39 -5.06 2.24 -0.68
CA SER A 39 -5.97 3.13 -1.39
C SER A 39 -7.43 2.86 -1.04
N GLU A 40 -8.21 3.90 -0.73
CA GLU A 40 -9.66 3.80 -0.54
C GLU A 40 -10.37 3.25 -1.78
N ILE A 41 -9.93 3.66 -2.98
CA ILE A 41 -10.48 3.18 -4.25
C ILE A 41 -10.38 1.66 -4.35
N VAL A 42 -9.27 1.09 -3.87
CA VAL A 42 -9.05 -0.35 -3.89
C VAL A 42 -9.91 -1.03 -2.83
N GLN A 43 -9.98 -0.50 -1.61
CA GLN A 43 -10.83 -1.04 -0.57
C GLN A 43 -12.32 -1.07 -0.97
N GLU A 44 -12.82 0.00 -1.58
CA GLU A 44 -14.19 0.08 -2.09
C GLU A 44 -14.50 -1.04 -3.11
N ARG A 45 -13.52 -1.38 -3.96
CA ARG A 45 -13.65 -2.45 -4.96
C ARG A 45 -13.59 -3.85 -4.36
N LEU A 46 -12.96 -4.02 -3.19
CA LEU A 46 -12.92 -5.31 -2.49
C LEU A 46 -14.25 -5.61 -1.78
N GLY A 47 -15.04 -4.58 -1.47
CA GLY A 47 -16.35 -4.69 -0.84
C GLY A 47 -16.35 -4.20 0.61
N LYS A 48 -17.52 -3.75 1.08
CA LYS A 48 -17.69 -3.11 2.39
C LYS A 48 -17.43 -4.04 3.58
N ASP A 49 -17.56 -5.34 3.36
CA ASP A 49 -17.38 -6.36 4.41
C ASP A 49 -15.91 -6.78 4.58
N VAL A 50 -15.00 -6.28 3.74
CA VAL A 50 -13.58 -6.56 3.85
C VAL A 50 -12.98 -5.67 4.95
N PRO A 51 -12.39 -6.24 6.01
CA PRO A 51 -11.76 -5.47 7.06
C PRO A 51 -10.72 -4.52 6.49
N THR A 52 -10.71 -3.31 7.04
CA THR A 52 -9.82 -2.27 6.58
C THR A 52 -8.56 -2.27 7.45
N PRO A 53 -7.36 -2.51 6.88
CA PRO A 53 -6.13 -2.60 7.68
C PRO A 53 -5.82 -1.30 8.42
N ALA A 54 -5.28 -1.44 9.63
CA ALA A 54 -4.88 -0.34 10.51
C ALA A 54 -3.48 0.19 10.20
N ALA A 55 -2.62 -0.60 9.55
CA ALA A 55 -1.28 -0.19 9.16
C ALA A 55 -0.76 -0.98 7.95
N PHE A 56 0.24 -0.43 7.26
CA PHE A 56 0.87 -1.02 6.09
C PHE A 56 2.40 -1.01 6.19
N ALA A 57 3.05 -2.09 5.78
CA ALA A 57 4.52 -2.18 5.75
C ALA A 57 5.00 -2.83 4.44
N PRO A 58 5.00 -2.09 3.32
CA PRO A 58 5.54 -2.60 2.07
C PRO A 58 7.08 -2.62 2.10
N LEU A 59 7.66 -3.75 1.72
CA LEU A 59 9.11 -3.96 1.63
C LEU A 59 9.53 -3.96 0.16
N TYR A 60 10.41 -3.03 -0.16
CA TYR A 60 10.93 -2.67 -1.49
C TYR A 60 9.85 -2.68 -2.58
N PRO A 61 8.78 -1.86 -2.40
CA PRO A 61 7.68 -1.82 -3.34
C PRO A 61 8.02 -0.91 -4.53
N LEU A 62 8.62 -1.45 -5.60
CA LEU A 62 8.99 -0.74 -6.85
C LEU A 62 8.24 0.59 -7.09
N CYS A 63 8.71 1.67 -6.48
CA CYS A 63 7.96 2.91 -6.26
C CYS A 63 7.85 3.71 -7.57
N SER A 64 8.93 3.67 -8.38
CA SER A 64 8.93 4.20 -9.74
C SER A 64 7.83 3.56 -10.59
N ASN A 65 7.68 2.23 -10.48
CA ASN A 65 6.68 1.45 -11.20
C ASN A 65 5.26 1.81 -10.76
N ILE A 66 4.98 1.81 -9.46
CA ILE A 66 3.67 2.21 -8.93
C ILE A 66 3.29 3.60 -9.44
N ARG A 67 4.22 4.56 -9.31
CA ARG A 67 4.02 5.95 -9.75
C ARG A 67 3.71 6.06 -11.23
N ALA A 68 4.39 5.30 -12.08
CA ALA A 68 4.17 5.33 -13.52
C ALA A 68 2.82 4.69 -13.89
N VAL A 69 2.57 3.49 -13.36
CA VAL A 69 1.44 2.66 -13.73
C VAL A 69 0.12 3.23 -13.21
N SER A 70 0.10 3.83 -12.03
CA SER A 70 -1.11 4.42 -11.43
C SER A 70 -1.61 5.68 -12.17
N LYS A 71 -0.86 6.20 -13.15
CA LYS A 71 -1.25 7.33 -14.00
C LYS A 71 -1.85 6.93 -15.34
N ILE A 72 -1.81 5.64 -15.70
CA ILE A 72 -2.30 5.14 -16.99
C ILE A 72 -3.81 4.91 -16.91
N PRO A 73 -4.67 5.62 -17.67
CA PRO A 73 -6.13 5.56 -17.52
C PRO A 73 -6.75 4.15 -17.67
N ARG A 74 -6.14 3.28 -18.47
CA ARG A 74 -6.61 1.89 -18.68
C ARG A 74 -6.08 0.91 -17.63
N ASN A 75 -5.21 1.34 -16.72
CA ASN A 75 -4.67 0.46 -15.71
C ASN A 75 -5.70 0.23 -14.58
N PRO A 76 -5.85 -1.01 -14.06
CA PRO A 76 -6.74 -1.27 -12.94
C PRO A 76 -6.48 -0.41 -11.71
N PHE A 77 -5.24 0.04 -11.48
CA PHE A 77 -4.85 0.88 -10.34
C PHE A 77 -4.77 2.38 -10.69
N TYR A 78 -5.36 2.79 -11.82
CA TYR A 78 -5.45 4.18 -12.20
C TYR A 78 -6.05 5.05 -11.08
N ASN A 79 -5.41 6.19 -10.81
CA ASN A 79 -5.78 7.17 -9.79
C ASN A 79 -5.82 6.68 -8.34
N THR A 80 -5.38 5.47 -8.04
CA THR A 80 -5.37 4.95 -6.65
C THR A 80 -4.58 5.84 -5.68
N TYR A 81 -3.52 6.47 -6.17
CA TYR A 81 -2.66 7.41 -5.44
C TYR A 81 -3.39 8.69 -4.95
N THR A 82 -4.53 9.06 -5.53
CA THR A 82 -5.24 10.30 -5.14
C THR A 82 -6.10 10.12 -3.89
N ARG A 83 -6.36 8.86 -3.49
CA ARG A 83 -7.19 8.51 -2.34
C ARG A 83 -6.49 7.49 -1.46
N MET A 84 -5.25 7.79 -1.08
CA MET A 84 -4.51 7.01 -0.09
C MET A 84 -5.07 7.31 1.30
N ARG A 85 -5.31 6.26 2.10
CA ARG A 85 -5.82 6.40 3.46
C ARG A 85 -4.78 7.04 4.37
N ALA A 86 -5.24 7.88 5.29
CA ALA A 86 -4.43 8.43 6.37
C ALA A 86 -4.31 7.42 7.52
N VAL A 87 -3.50 6.38 7.31
CA VAL A 87 -3.12 5.40 8.34
C VAL A 87 -1.62 5.13 8.29
N PRO A 88 -1.00 4.67 9.39
CA PRO A 88 0.43 4.42 9.44
C PRO A 88 0.94 3.53 8.30
N MET A 89 1.98 4.00 7.61
CA MET A 89 2.69 3.23 6.59
C MET A 89 4.19 3.32 6.81
N LEU A 90 4.88 2.17 6.83
CA LEU A 90 6.34 2.09 6.85
C LEU A 90 6.85 1.48 5.53
N ILE A 91 7.41 2.31 4.66
CA ILE A 91 8.02 1.84 3.41
C ILE A 91 9.50 1.56 3.67
N GLN A 92 9.92 0.32 3.45
CA GLN A 92 11.32 -0.07 3.56
C GLN A 92 11.93 -0.26 2.17
N VAL A 93 13.04 0.39 1.87
CA VAL A 93 13.76 0.20 0.60
C VAL A 93 15.26 0.10 0.87
N GLY A 94 15.92 -0.80 0.14
CA GLY A 94 17.37 -0.92 0.20
C GLY A 94 18.05 0.27 -0.48
N THR A 95 19.07 0.83 0.15
CA THR A 95 19.83 1.98 -0.40
C THR A 95 20.56 1.70 -1.73
N ARG A 96 20.65 0.42 -2.13
CA ARG A 96 21.29 -0.04 -3.38
C ARG A 96 20.36 -0.89 -4.24
N ASP A 97 19.05 -0.71 -4.09
CA ASP A 97 18.08 -1.45 -4.91
C ASP A 97 18.15 -0.98 -6.37
N ALA A 98 18.66 -1.84 -7.25
CA ALA A 98 18.84 -1.56 -8.67
C ALA A 98 17.56 -1.82 -9.50
N PHE A 99 16.48 -2.29 -8.90
CA PHE A 99 15.18 -2.38 -9.59
C PHE A 99 14.46 -1.03 -9.67
N GLU A 100 14.87 -0.06 -8.85
CA GLU A 100 14.29 1.27 -8.83
C GLU A 100 14.89 2.19 -9.90
N GLU A 101 14.11 3.17 -10.33
CA GLU A 101 14.54 4.20 -11.28
C GLU A 101 14.47 5.59 -10.62
N GLY A 102 15.55 6.36 -10.77
CA GLY A 102 15.67 7.70 -10.21
C GLY A 102 16.26 7.74 -8.80
N GLU A 103 16.59 8.95 -8.33
CA GLU A 103 17.36 9.15 -7.10
C GLU A 103 16.56 8.85 -5.81
N ARG A 104 15.24 9.11 -5.82
CA ARG A 104 14.34 8.93 -4.66
C ARG A 104 12.92 8.55 -5.13
N PRO A 105 12.74 7.33 -5.66
CA PRO A 105 11.51 6.91 -6.31
C PRO A 105 10.30 6.91 -5.35
N CYS A 106 10.48 6.48 -4.10
CA CYS A 106 9.40 6.46 -3.12
C CYS A 106 9.00 7.85 -2.64
N ASP A 107 9.95 8.79 -2.51
CA ASP A 107 9.61 10.19 -2.22
C ASP A 107 8.73 10.77 -3.33
N ALA A 108 9.08 10.50 -4.58
CA ALA A 108 8.33 10.96 -5.75
C ALA A 108 6.94 10.32 -5.85
N LEU A 109 6.78 9.06 -5.41
CA LEU A 109 5.48 8.40 -5.30
C LEU A 109 4.64 9.03 -4.17
N ILE A 110 5.18 9.11 -2.95
CA ILE A 110 4.49 9.64 -1.77
C ILE A 110 4.06 11.09 -1.99
N ALA A 111 4.87 11.90 -2.69
CA ALA A 111 4.53 13.29 -3.01
C ALA A 111 3.22 13.44 -3.81
N MET A 112 2.73 12.38 -4.46
CA MET A 112 1.46 12.39 -5.18
C MET A 112 0.25 12.11 -4.30
N TRP A 113 0.44 11.70 -3.04
CA TRP A 113 -0.64 11.31 -2.13
C TRP A 113 -1.25 12.51 -1.41
N PRO A 114 -2.50 12.39 -0.90
CA PRO A 114 -3.09 13.37 0.00
C PRO A 114 -2.17 13.70 1.18
N THR A 115 -2.14 14.97 1.61
CA THR A 115 -1.29 15.44 2.72
C THR A 115 -1.41 14.57 3.98
N ALA A 116 -2.64 14.24 4.40
CA ALA A 116 -2.86 13.42 5.58
C ALA A 116 -2.26 12.01 5.50
N ALA A 117 -2.18 11.42 4.30
CA ALA A 117 -1.51 10.13 4.11
C ALA A 117 0.01 10.27 4.13
N ARG A 118 0.55 11.35 3.56
CA ARG A 118 2.00 11.64 3.55
C ARG A 118 2.54 11.83 4.97
N GLU A 119 1.80 12.52 5.82
CA GLU A 119 2.17 12.80 7.22
C GLU A 119 2.23 11.54 8.10
N LEU A 120 1.56 10.46 7.71
CA LEU A 120 1.56 9.17 8.40
C LEU A 120 2.43 8.10 7.72
N THR A 121 3.23 8.50 6.72
CA THR A 121 4.10 7.59 5.98
C THR A 121 5.56 7.83 6.34
N ASP A 122 6.17 6.84 7.00
CA ASP A 122 7.60 6.80 7.26
C ASP A 122 8.34 5.99 6.19
N ARG A 123 9.61 6.35 5.99
CA ARG A 123 10.54 5.62 5.14
C ARG A 123 11.73 5.16 5.97
N ALA A 124 11.98 3.86 6.00
CA ALA A 124 13.22 3.33 6.53
C ALA A 124 14.14 2.96 5.37
N LEU A 125 15.32 3.58 5.36
CA LEU A 125 16.41 3.23 4.48
C LEU A 125 17.29 2.21 5.20
N HIS A 126 17.44 1.02 4.62
CA HIS A 126 18.29 -0.04 5.12
C HIS A 126 19.40 -0.38 4.13
#